data_AF-A0AAE1K7A4-F1
#
_entry.id   AF-A0AAE1K7A4-F1
#
_cell.length_a   1.000
_cell.length_b   1.000
_cell.length_c   1.000
_cell.angle_alpha   90.00
_cell.angle_beta   90.00
_cell.angle_gamma   90.00
#
_symmetry.space_group_name_H-M   'P 1'
#
loop_
_entity.id
_entity.type
_entity.pdbx_description
1 polymer ?
#
loop_
_entity_poly.entity_id
_entity_poly.type
_entity_poly.pdbx_seq_one_letter_code
_entity_poly.pdbx_strand_id
1 'polypeptide(L)'
;MHRILYSSYVHLSSHFQQLRDSEEALKNAKLALEHCKEVDNKDFRRMTDRQLAQLFLELRDFGEALIQGTKWPSHFGENDDSNEKHEARQTMASITRGLLIP
;
A
#
# COMPACT_ATOMS: atom_id res chain seq x y z
N MET A 1 15.30 -14.83 7.32
CA MET A 1 15.76 -13.43 7.50
C MET A 1 14.81 -12.43 6.86
N HIS A 2 14.44 -12.59 5.58
CA HIS A 2 13.56 -11.67 4.84
C HIS A 2 12.21 -11.36 5.48
N ARG A 3 11.54 -12.34 6.13
CA ARG A 3 10.28 -12.09 6.86
C ARG A 3 10.42 -11.09 8.01
N ILE A 4 11.54 -11.13 8.73
CA ILE A 4 11.80 -10.22 9.86
C ILE A 4 12.06 -8.81 9.32
N LEU A 5 12.93 -8.68 8.30
CA LEU A 5 13.21 -7.41 7.64
C LEU A 5 11.94 -6.76 7.09
N TYR A 6 11.11 -7.52 6.37
CA TYR A 6 9.80 -7.07 5.90
C TYR A 6 8.94 -6.52 7.05
N SER A 7 8.75 -7.30 8.12
CA SER A 7 7.92 -6.87 9.25
C SER A 7 8.47 -5.60 9.93
N SER A 8 9.79 -5.48 10.02
CA SER A 8 10.44 -4.29 10.58
C SER A 8 10.15 -3.05 9.73
N TYR A 9 10.29 -3.15 8.40
CA TYR A 9 10.03 -2.02 7.51
C TYR A 9 8.56 -1.62 7.46
N VAL A 10 7.62 -2.57 7.52
CA VAL A 10 6.18 -2.26 7.64
C VAL A 10 5.89 -1.51 8.95
N HIS A 11 6.44 -1.97 10.08
CA HIS A 11 6.24 -1.29 11.36
C HIS A 11 6.85 0.11 11.37
N LEU A 12 8.05 0.29 10.80
CA LEU A 12 8.65 1.61 10.66
C LEU A 12 7.81 2.53 9.78
N SER A 13 7.32 2.02 8.64
CA SER A 13 6.44 2.79 7.76
C SER A 13 5.18 3.26 8.48
N SER A 14 4.48 2.36 9.19
CA SER A 14 3.29 2.71 9.98
C SER A 14 3.61 3.72 11.10
N HIS A 15 4.76 3.56 11.75
CA HIS A 15 5.19 4.48 12.81
C HIS A 15 5.42 5.89 12.27
N PHE A 16 6.16 6.03 11.16
CA PHE A 16 6.38 7.32 10.53
C PHE A 16 5.08 7.94 9.98
N GLN A 17 4.17 7.11 9.45
CA GLN A 17 2.84 7.58 9.04
C GLN A 17 2.05 8.16 10.22
N GLN A 18 2.09 7.51 11.38
CA GLN A 18 1.47 8.04 12.62
C GLN A 18 2.12 9.35 13.08
N LEU A 19 3.42 9.51 12.86
CA LEU A 19 4.16 10.75 13.11
C LEU A 19 3.91 11.84 12.04
N ARG A 20 3.14 11.54 10.99
CA ARG A 20 2.93 12.39 9.81
C ARG A 20 4.21 12.69 9.02
N ASP A 21 5.24 11.87 9.21
CA ASP A 21 6.46 11.90 8.39
C ASP A 21 6.25 11.02 7.16
N SER A 22 5.64 11.62 6.14
CA SER A 22 5.22 10.89 4.93
C SER A 22 6.41 10.44 4.07
N GLU A 23 7.56 11.13 4.17
CA GLU A 23 8.78 10.77 3.42
C GLU A 23 9.41 9.51 3.98
N GLU A 24 9.65 9.45 5.29
CA GLU A 24 10.21 8.24 5.92
C GLU A 24 9.20 7.09 5.89
N ALA A 25 7.91 7.36 6.01
CA ALA A 25 6.88 6.33 5.85
C ALA A 25 6.94 5.69 4.45
N LEU A 26 7.05 6.50 3.40
CA LEU A 26 7.14 6.04 2.01
C LEU A 26 8.43 5.26 1.74
N LYS A 27 9.57 5.75 2.24
CA LYS A 27 10.87 5.09 2.11
C LYS A 27 10.85 3.70 2.72
N ASN A 28 10.32 3.56 3.94
CA ASN A 28 10.22 2.26 4.61
C ASN A 28 9.21 1.32 3.91
N ALA A 29 8.09 1.83 3.41
CA ALA A 29 7.14 1.02 2.63
C ALA A 29 7.75 0.50 1.32
N LYS A 30 8.60 1.29 0.64
CA LYS A 30 9.33 0.85 -0.56
C LYS A 30 10.35 -0.25 -0.26
N LEU A 31 11.08 -0.13 0.85
CA LEU A 31 12.00 -1.19 1.32
C LEU A 31 11.24 -2.48 1.66
N ALA A 32 10.07 -2.37 2.29
CA ALA A 32 9.20 -3.53 2.52
C ALA A 32 8.78 -4.20 1.20
N LEU A 33 8.48 -3.43 0.16
CA LEU A 33 8.09 -3.95 -1.16
C LEU A 33 9.24 -4.70 -1.85
N GLU A 34 10.46 -4.17 -1.76
CA GLU A 34 11.65 -4.82 -2.31
C GLU A 34 11.85 -6.21 -1.71
N HIS A 35 11.78 -6.32 -0.38
CA HIS A 35 11.87 -7.61 0.30
C HIS A 35 10.67 -8.53 0.06
N CYS A 36 9.47 -8.00 -0.16
CA CYS A 36 8.31 -8.82 -0.53
C CYS A 36 8.52 -9.56 -1.84
N LYS A 37 9.16 -8.91 -2.82
CA LYS A 37 9.43 -9.51 -4.14
C LYS A 37 10.38 -10.70 -4.04
N GLU A 38 11.31 -10.68 -3.09
CA GLU A 38 12.27 -11.75 -2.84
C GLU A 38 11.63 -13.00 -2.22
N VAL A 39 10.54 -12.84 -1.45
CA VAL A 39 9.92 -13.92 -0.66
C VAL A 39 8.72 -14.56 -1.37
N ASP A 40 8.30 -13.99 -2.49
CA ASP A 40 7.09 -14.35 -3.26
C ASP A 40 5.82 -14.59 -2.40
N ASN A 41 5.68 -13.83 -1.32
CA ASN A 41 4.55 -13.94 -0.41
C ASN A 41 3.44 -12.97 -0.83
N LYS A 42 2.30 -13.52 -1.28
CA LYS A 42 1.15 -12.74 -1.75
C LYS A 42 0.52 -11.87 -0.66
N ASP A 43 0.46 -12.35 0.58
CA ASP A 43 -0.08 -11.57 1.70
C ASP A 43 0.80 -10.36 2.00
N PHE A 44 2.12 -10.53 1.98
CA PHE A 44 3.06 -9.43 2.20
C PHE A 44 3.01 -8.40 1.06
N ARG A 45 2.94 -8.86 -0.20
CA ARG A 45 2.72 -7.96 -1.34
C ARG A 45 1.42 -7.18 -1.20
N ARG A 46 0.32 -7.85 -0.86
CA ARG A 46 -1.00 -7.23 -0.65
C ARG A 46 -0.96 -6.14 0.42
N MET A 47 -0.39 -6.46 1.60
CA MET A 47 -0.25 -5.50 2.69
C MET A 47 0.63 -4.30 2.32
N THR A 48 1.69 -4.53 1.55
CA THR A 48 2.58 -3.44 1.11
C THR A 48 1.93 -2.55 0.06
N ASP A 49 1.24 -3.14 -0.91
CA ASP A 49 0.51 -2.40 -1.95
C ASP A 49 -0.57 -1.52 -1.32
N ARG A 50 -1.28 -2.03 -0.29
CA ARG A 50 -2.21 -1.25 0.55
C ARG A 50 -1.52 -0.05 1.20
N GLN A 51 -0.41 -0.29 1.91
CA GLN A 51 0.27 0.75 2.67
C GLN A 51 0.81 1.85 1.74
N LEU A 52 1.39 1.47 0.61
CA LEU A 52 1.83 2.42 -0.40
C LEU A 52 0.67 3.21 -1.01
N ALA A 53 -0.46 2.57 -1.34
CA ALA A 53 -1.63 3.27 -1.89
C ALA A 53 -2.16 4.35 -0.93
N GLN A 54 -2.20 4.04 0.37
CA GLN A 54 -2.61 5.01 1.41
C GLN A 54 -1.62 6.16 1.52
N LEU A 55 -0.31 5.87 1.57
CA LEU A 55 0.73 6.90 1.67
C LEU A 55 0.73 7.83 0.45
N PHE A 56 0.60 7.29 -0.76
CA PHE A 56 0.51 8.12 -1.97
C PHE A 56 -0.77 8.96 -2.00
N LEU A 57 -1.88 8.43 -1.47
CA LEU A 57 -3.12 9.20 -1.33
C LEU A 57 -2.95 10.38 -0.34
N GLU A 58 -2.29 10.16 0.79
CA GLU A 58 -1.96 11.21 1.78
C GLU A 58 -1.04 12.28 1.19
N LEU A 59 -0.06 11.87 0.38
CA LEU A 59 0.85 12.74 -0.35
C LEU A 59 0.21 13.44 -1.57
N ARG A 60 -1.03 13.08 -1.92
CA ARG A 60 -1.73 13.52 -3.14
C ARG A 60 -0.99 13.18 -4.44
N ASP A 61 -0.11 12.19 -4.41
CA ASP A 61 0.48 11.60 -5.61
C ASP A 61 -0.49 10.55 -6.17
N PHE A 62 -1.57 11.05 -6.77
CA PHE A 62 -2.65 10.18 -7.21
C PHE A 62 -2.26 9.23 -8.35
N GLY A 63 -1.19 9.54 -9.09
CA GLY A 63 -0.65 8.67 -10.14
C GLY A 63 -0.07 7.39 -9.55
N GLU A 64 0.88 7.52 -8.62
CA GLU A 64 1.45 6.38 -7.93
C GLU A 64 0.42 5.68 -7.02
N ALA A 65 -0.49 6.45 -6.39
CA ALA A 65 -1.58 5.86 -5.62
C ALA A 65 -2.44 4.93 -6.47
N LEU A 66 -2.74 5.30 -7.72
CA LEU A 66 -3.50 4.46 -8.65
C LEU A 66 -2.74 3.18 -9.01
N ILE A 67 -1.43 3.29 -9.25
CA ILE A 67 -0.59 2.13 -9.59
C ILE A 67 -0.59 1.11 -8.45
N GLN A 68 -0.45 1.53 -7.20
CA GLN A 68 -0.44 0.59 -6.07
C GLN A 68 -1.85 0.15 -5.67
N GLY A 69 -2.82 1.08 -5.73
CA GLY A 69 -4.23 0.83 -5.44
C GLY A 69 -4.90 -0.12 -6.43
N THR A 70 -4.38 -0.28 -7.64
CA THR A 70 -4.85 -1.30 -8.62
C THR A 70 -4.22 -2.67 -8.38
N LYS A 71 -2.96 -2.73 -7.92
CA LYS A 71 -2.30 -3.99 -7.55
C LYS A 71 -2.91 -4.61 -6.30
N TRP A 72 -3.23 -3.79 -5.30
CA TRP A 72 -3.81 -4.27 -4.05
C TRP A 72 -5.05 -5.19 -4.25
N PRO A 73 -6.09 -4.80 -5.01
CA PRO A 73 -7.26 -5.63 -5.21
C PRO A 73 -7.02 -6.85 -6.12
N SER A 74 -5.94 -6.86 -6.91
CA SER A 74 -5.60 -7.98 -7.79
C SER A 74 -5.18 -9.24 -7.03
N HIS A 75 -4.87 -9.11 -5.73
CA HIS A 75 -4.52 -10.23 -4.86
C HIS A 75 -5.75 -10.94 -4.28
N PHE A 76 -6.95 -10.38 -4.41
CA PHE A 76 -8.19 -11.02 -3.94
C PHE A 76 -8.78 -11.93 -5.00
N GLY A 77 -9.42 -13.02 -4.56
CA GLY A 77 -10.22 -13.86 -5.45
C GLY A 77 -11.45 -13.12 -5.99
N GLU A 78 -12.00 -13.58 -7.12
CA GLU A 78 -13.21 -13.00 -7.72
C GLU A 78 -14.39 -12.97 -6.73
N ASN A 79 -14.56 -14.07 -5.98
CA ASN A 79 -15.61 -14.26 -4.96
C ASN A 79 -15.19 -13.84 -3.54
N ASP A 80 -14.08 -13.12 -3.41
CA ASP A 80 -13.64 -12.58 -2.12
C ASP A 80 -14.53 -11.39 -1.75
N ASP A 81 -15.27 -11.50 -0.65
CA ASP A 81 -16.13 -10.44 -0.10
C ASP A 81 -15.55 -9.86 1.21
N SER A 82 -14.22 -9.95 1.38
CA SER A 82 -13.55 -9.39 2.54
C SER A 82 -13.73 -7.88 2.63
N ASN A 83 -13.77 -7.39 3.87
CA ASN A 83 -13.75 -5.96 4.16
C ASN A 83 -12.53 -5.27 3.54
N GLU A 84 -11.41 -5.99 3.41
CA GLU A 84 -10.17 -5.49 2.81
C GLU A 84 -10.34 -5.19 1.31
N LYS A 85 -11.04 -6.04 0.55
CA LYS A 85 -11.37 -5.77 -0.86
C LYS A 85 -12.33 -4.59 -1.00
N HIS A 86 -13.26 -4.43 -0.07
CA HIS A 86 -14.14 -3.26 -0.04
C HIS A 86 -13.33 -1.97 0.21
N GLU A 87 -12.40 -2.01 1.16
CA GLU A 87 -11.49 -0.89 1.46
C GLU A 87 -10.61 -0.53 0.23
N ALA A 88 -10.10 -1.53 -0.49
CA ALA A 88 -9.34 -1.32 -1.71
C ALA A 88 -10.17 -0.59 -2.79
N ARG A 89 -11.44 -1.00 -2.97
CA ARG A 89 -12.38 -0.34 -3.90
C ARG A 89 -12.68 1.10 -3.49
N GLN A 90 -12.91 1.35 -2.20
CA GLN A 90 -13.15 2.70 -1.68
C GLN A 90 -11.92 3.60 -1.85
N THR A 91 -10.73 3.07 -1.58
CA THR A 91 -9.45 3.78 -1.77
C THR A 91 -9.26 4.15 -3.24
N MET A 92 -9.49 3.21 -4.14
CA MET A 92 -9.48 3.44 -5.60
C MET A 92 -10.47 4.53 -6.04
N ALA A 93 -11.68 4.53 -5.49
CA ALA A 93 -12.67 5.59 -5.77
C ALA A 93 -12.19 6.96 -5.28
N SER A 94 -11.52 7.03 -4.13
CA SER A 94 -10.93 8.28 -3.61
C SER A 94 -9.75 8.76 -4.45
N ILE A 95 -8.87 7.86 -4.90
CA ILE A 95 -7.77 8.17 -5.81
C ILE A 95 -8.30 8.73 -7.14
N THR A 96 -9.29 8.03 -7.72
CA THR A 96 -9.89 8.44 -9.01
C THR A 96 -10.56 9.81 -8.89
N ARG A 97 -11.24 10.09 -7.79
CA ARG A 97 -11.79 11.43 -7.52
C ARG A 97 -10.70 12.48 -7.41
N GLY A 98 -9.58 12.18 -6.75
CA GLY A 98 -8.43 13.08 -6.67
C GLY A 98 -7.83 13.44 -8.03
N LEU A 99 -7.78 12.49 -8.96
CA LEU A 99 -7.32 12.73 -10.35
C LEU A 99 -8.27 13.59 -11.18
N LEU A 100 -9.57 13.62 -10.84
CA LEU A 100 -10.59 14.36 -11.57
C LEU A 100 -10.78 15.80 -11.08
N ILE A 101 -10.12 16.18 -9.98
CA ILE A 101 -10.15 17.54 -9.44
C ILE A 101 -8.90 18.26 -9.97
N PRO A 102 -9.06 19.31 -10.81
CA PRO A 102 -7.94 20.06 -11.39
C PRO A 102 -7.18 20.91 -10.36
#